data_AF-A0A2P8G290-F1
#
_entry.id   AF-A0A2P8G290-F1
#
_cell.length_a   1.000
_cell.length_b   1.000
_cell.length_c   1.000
_cell.angle_alpha   90.00
_cell.angle_beta   90.00
_cell.angle_gamma   90.00
#
_symmetry.space_group_name_H-M   'P 1'
#
loop_
_entity.id
_entity.type
_entity.pdbx_description
1 polymer ?
#
loop_
_entity_poly.entity_id
_entity_poly.type
_entity_poly.pdbx_seq_one_letter_code
_entity_poly.pdbx_strand_id
1 'polypeptide(L)'
;MNPPVIDGVDISGYKGTVGDLIAVKARDVITPASVKVVIFSQAGTVLDQGDAVINTRDRRFWMYTVTAANAALTGTRVVVTATDLPSNTTKKESTIS
;
A
#
# COMPACT_ATOMS: atom_id res chain seq x y z
N MET A 1 17.89 -9.27 11.83
CA MET A 1 16.78 -8.29 11.83
C MET A 1 15.56 -9.03 11.31
N ASN A 2 14.40 -8.87 11.94
CA ASN A 2 13.18 -9.54 11.48
C ASN A 2 12.55 -8.71 10.35
N PRO A 3 11.75 -9.32 9.46
CA PRO A 3 10.99 -8.57 8.47
C PRO A 3 10.07 -7.53 9.12
N PRO A 4 9.73 -6.44 8.40
CA PRO A 4 8.79 -5.45 8.89
C PRO A 4 7.39 -6.05 9.07
N VAL A 5 6.54 -5.39 9.85
CA VAL A 5 5.15 -5.82 10.08
C VAL A 5 4.20 -4.81 9.45
N ILE A 6 3.19 -5.30 8.71
CA ILE A 6 2.08 -4.48 8.19
C ILE A 6 0.85 -4.70 9.08
N ASP A 7 0.60 -3.76 9.99
CA ASP A 7 -0.53 -3.79 10.92
C ASP A 7 -1.85 -3.69 10.15
N GLY A 8 -1.92 -2.84 9.13
CA GLY A 8 -3.17 -2.55 8.42
C GLY A 8 -2.95 -1.87 7.08
N VAL A 9 -3.89 -2.11 6.18
CA VAL A 9 -4.05 -1.41 4.90
C VAL A 9 -5.49 -0.92 4.87
N ASP A 10 -5.68 0.40 4.88
CA ASP A 10 -6.99 1.03 4.78
C ASP A 10 -7.20 1.49 3.34
N ILE A 11 -8.16 0.84 2.68
CA ILE A 11 -8.56 1.10 1.30
C ILE A 11 -9.92 1.83 1.23
N SER A 12 -10.48 2.26 2.37
CA SER A 12 -11.80 2.92 2.40
C SER A 12 -11.83 4.24 1.62
N GLY A 13 -10.69 4.92 1.52
CA GLY A 13 -10.48 6.14 0.74
C GLY A 13 -10.30 5.92 -0.77
N TYR A 14 -10.17 4.66 -1.22
CA TYR A 14 -10.01 4.35 -2.64
C TYR A 14 -11.37 4.16 -3.32
N LYS A 15 -11.68 5.07 -4.24
CA LYS A 15 -12.91 5.18 -5.03
C LYS A 15 -12.67 5.04 -6.53
N GLY A 16 -11.44 4.73 -6.95
CA GLY A 16 -11.07 4.52 -8.35
C GLY A 16 -10.73 5.81 -9.09
N THR A 17 -10.48 6.90 -8.38
CA THR A 17 -10.13 8.19 -8.98
C THR A 17 -8.69 8.58 -8.67
N VAL A 18 -8.08 9.32 -9.59
CA VAL A 18 -6.73 9.89 -9.37
C VAL A 18 -6.79 10.87 -8.19
N GLY A 19 -5.85 10.74 -7.27
CA GLY A 19 -5.83 11.51 -6.01
C GLY A 19 -6.43 10.78 -4.82
N ASP A 20 -7.08 9.64 -5.01
CA ASP A 20 -7.54 8.79 -3.91
C ASP A 20 -6.36 8.35 -3.03
N LEU A 21 -6.66 8.07 -1.76
CA LEU A 21 -5.64 7.75 -0.76
C LEU A 21 -5.79 6.31 -0.27
N ILE A 22 -4.66 5.61 -0.19
CA ILE A 22 -4.52 4.31 0.47
C ILE A 22 -3.55 4.50 1.65
N ALA A 23 -4.04 4.26 2.87
CA ALA A 23 -3.24 4.40 4.07
C ALA A 23 -2.70 3.04 4.52
N VAL A 24 -1.40 2.98 4.81
CA VAL A 24 -0.72 1.78 5.26
C VAL A 24 -0.08 2.05 6.62
N LYS A 25 -0.32 1.14 7.58
CA LYS A 25 0.37 1.14 8.85
C LYS A 25 1.41 0.03 8.85
N ALA A 26 2.68 0.41 8.81
CA ALA A 26 3.82 -0.49 8.79
C ALA A 26 4.87 -0.09 9.83
N ARG A 27 5.47 -1.08 10.49
CA ARG A 27 6.41 -0.86 11.59
C ARG A 27 7.48 -1.95 11.63
N ASP A 28 8.64 -1.58 12.13
CA ASP A 28 9.77 -2.46 12.40
C ASP A 28 10.61 -1.81 13.53
N VAL A 29 11.70 -2.46 13.97
CA VAL A 29 12.65 -1.95 14.98
C VAL A 29 13.18 -0.58 14.57
N ILE A 30 13.47 -0.40 13.28
CA ILE A 30 13.68 0.89 12.63
C ILE A 30 12.55 1.06 11.62
N THR A 31 12.06 2.28 11.40
CA THR A 31 11.09 2.57 10.35
C THR A 31 11.47 1.89 9.02
N PRO A 32 10.53 1.20 8.33
CA PRO A 32 10.79 0.58 7.04
C PRO A 32 11.43 1.55 6.04
N ALA A 33 12.31 1.04 5.19
CA ALA A 33 13.00 1.83 4.17
C ALA A 33 12.02 2.26 3.06
N SER A 34 11.06 1.40 2.71
CA SER A 34 10.03 1.71 1.73
C SER A 34 8.74 0.93 1.97
N VAL A 35 7.65 1.46 1.43
CA VAL A 35 6.36 0.80 1.31
C VAL A 35 5.89 0.98 -0.12
N LYS A 36 5.77 -0.11 -0.88
CA LYS A 36 5.27 -0.13 -2.25
C LYS A 36 3.82 -0.58 -2.28
N VAL A 37 3.00 0.09 -3.08
CA VAL A 37 1.59 -0.29 -3.34
C VAL A 37 1.45 -0.68 -4.80
N VAL A 38 0.74 -1.77 -5.06
CA VAL A 38 0.33 -2.21 -6.39
C VAL A 38 -1.17 -2.48 -6.36
N ILE A 39 -1.89 -1.87 -7.29
CA ILE A 39 -3.32 -2.01 -7.46
C ILE A 39 -3.56 -2.88 -8.70
N PHE A 40 -4.31 -3.96 -8.52
CA PHE A 40 -4.67 -4.89 -9.58
C PHE A 40 -6.17 -4.85 -9.83
N SER A 41 -6.55 -4.93 -11.10
CA SER A 41 -7.92 -5.25 -11.50
C SER A 41 -8.33 -6.64 -10.96
N GLN A 42 -9.63 -6.92 -10.99
CA GLN A 42 -10.16 -8.26 -10.68
C GLN A 42 -9.52 -9.36 -11.55
N ALA A 43 -9.16 -9.05 -12.80
CA ALA A 43 -8.50 -9.97 -13.72
C ALA A 43 -6.99 -10.16 -13.44
N GLY A 44 -6.41 -9.45 -12.47
CA GLY A 44 -4.99 -9.54 -12.12
C GLY A 44 -4.06 -8.63 -12.92
N THR A 45 -4.59 -7.78 -13.81
CA THR A 45 -3.79 -6.74 -14.49
C THR A 45 -3.43 -5.62 -13.53
N VAL A 46 -2.17 -5.15 -13.54
CA VAL A 46 -1.72 -3.97 -12.79
C VAL A 46 -2.40 -2.72 -13.36
N LEU A 47 -3.13 -2.00 -12.52
CA LEU A 47 -3.81 -0.75 -12.84
C LEU A 47 -2.96 0.47 -12.42
N ASP A 48 -2.33 0.38 -11.26
CA ASP A 48 -1.51 1.45 -10.70
C ASP A 48 -0.44 0.87 -9.77
N GLN A 49 0.69 1.54 -9.64
CA GLN A 49 1.76 1.14 -8.72
C GLN A 49 2.69 2.29 -8.39
N GLY A 50 3.22 2.28 -7.17
CA GLY A 50 4.25 3.23 -6.76
C GLY A 50 4.61 3.11 -5.30
N ASP A 51 5.47 4.01 -4.85
CA ASP A 51 5.91 4.05 -3.46
C ASP A 51 5.01 4.99 -2.65
N ALA A 52 4.61 4.54 -1.46
CA ALA A 52 3.89 5.34 -0.49
C ALA A 52 4.84 6.32 0.19
N VAL A 53 4.32 7.49 0.55
CA VAL A 53 5.07 8.53 1.25
C VAL A 53 4.87 8.38 2.75
N ILE A 54 5.97 8.38 3.50
CA ILE A 54 5.92 8.29 4.96
C ILE A 54 5.38 9.59 5.58
N ASN A 55 4.54 9.45 6.60
CA ASN A 55 4.11 10.57 7.41
C ASN A 55 5.26 11.10 8.28
N THR A 56 5.46 12.43 8.27
CA THR A 56 6.58 13.09 8.98
C THR A 56 6.38 13.17 10.49
N ARG A 57 5.14 13.08 10.98
CA ARG A 57 4.80 13.12 12.41
C ARG A 57 4.74 11.73 13.03
N ASP A 58 4.12 10.77 12.34
CA ASP A 58 4.09 9.36 12.77
C ASP A 58 4.66 8.46 11.67
N ARG A 59 5.93 8.10 11.82
CA ARG A 59 6.72 7.28 10.89
C ARG A 59 6.28 5.82 10.78
N ARG A 60 5.11 5.46 11.31
CA ARG A 60 4.45 4.16 11.09
C ARG A 60 3.37 4.24 10.03
N PHE A 61 2.92 5.44 9.68
CA PHE A 61 1.88 5.65 8.69
C PHE A 61 2.48 6.09 7.36
N TRP A 62 2.03 5.44 6.31
CA TRP A 62 2.44 5.66 4.94
C TRP A 62 1.20 5.91 4.10
N MET A 63 1.31 6.81 3.14
CA MET A 63 0.19 7.23 2.30
C MET A 63 0.56 7.10 0.84
N TYR A 64 -0.21 6.31 0.11
CA TYR A 64 -0.11 6.20 -1.33
C TYR A 64 -1.22 7.05 -1.96
N THR A 65 -0.86 7.88 -2.93
CA THR A 65 -1.81 8.68 -3.72
C THR A 65 -1.97 8.01 -5.07
N VAL A 66 -3.19 7.62 -5.40
CA VAL A 66 -3.52 6.92 -6.65
C VAL A 66 -3.25 7.83 -7.84
N THR A 67 -2.62 7.28 -8.87
CA THR A 67 -2.21 8.01 -10.08
C THR A 67 -2.94 7.59 -11.35
N ALA A 68 -3.63 6.44 -11.33
CA ALA A 68 -4.45 5.95 -12.43
C ALA A 68 -5.90 5.72 -12.01
N ALA A 69 -6.83 6.07 -12.89
CA ALA A 69 -8.25 5.84 -12.65
C ALA A 69 -8.61 4.36 -12.83
N ASN A 70 -9.57 3.89 -12.05
CA ASN A 70 -10.15 2.56 -12.13
C ASN A 70 -11.68 2.64 -12.06
N ALA A 71 -12.35 2.45 -13.19
CA ALA A 71 -13.80 2.48 -13.25
C ALA A 71 -14.48 1.23 -12.65
N ALA A 72 -13.75 0.12 -12.48
CA ALA A 72 -14.28 -1.16 -12.00
C ALA A 72 -13.70 -1.51 -10.63
N LEU A 73 -14.38 -1.08 -9.56
CA LEU A 73 -13.90 -1.23 -8.19
C LEU A 73 -14.01 -2.65 -7.64
N THR A 74 -15.16 -3.30 -7.81
CA THR A 74 -15.41 -4.63 -7.25
C THR A 74 -14.36 -5.64 -7.74
N GLY A 75 -13.80 -6.40 -6.81
CA GLY A 75 -12.73 -7.35 -7.09
C GLY A 75 -11.34 -6.73 -7.28
N THR A 76 -11.19 -5.40 -7.17
CA THR A 76 -9.88 -4.75 -7.18
C THR A 76 -9.06 -5.20 -5.98
N ARG A 77 -7.81 -5.59 -6.23
CA ARG A 77 -6.88 -6.09 -5.21
C ARG A 77 -5.78 -5.06 -5.01
N VAL A 78 -5.63 -4.59 -3.77
CA VAL A 78 -4.54 -3.73 -3.34
C VAL A 78 -3.52 -4.57 -2.61
N VAL A 79 -2.29 -4.56 -3.10
CA VAL A 79 -1.18 -5.31 -2.57
C VAL A 79 -0.12 -4.35 -2.08
N VAL A 80 0.29 -4.51 -0.83
CA VAL A 80 1.28 -3.66 -0.18
C VAL A 80 2.49 -4.49 0.22
N THR A 81 3.68 -3.98 -0.08
CA THR A 81 4.95 -4.58 0.33
C THR A 81 5.75 -3.56 1.14
N ALA A 82 6.05 -3.88 2.40
CA ALA A 82 6.97 -3.11 3.23
C ALA A 82 8.36 -3.76 3.20
N THR A 83 9.40 -2.94 3.09
CA THR A 83 10.80 -3.38 3.00
C THR A 83 11.66 -2.68 4.06
N ASP A 84 12.46 -3.42 4.82
CA ASP A 84 13.41 -2.86 5.79
C ASP A 84 14.78 -2.52 5.16
N LEU A 85 15.71 -1.97 5.96
CA LEU A 85 17.06 -1.62 5.48
C LEU A 85 17.88 -2.84 5.02
N PRO A 86 17.89 -3.98 5.74
CA PRO A 86 18.44 -5.24 5.24
C PRO A 86 17.71 -5.89 4.06
N SER A 87 16.67 -5.23 3.51
CA SER A 87 15.87 -5.70 2.38
C SER A 87 14.99 -6.93 2.66
N ASN A 88 14.68 -7.22 3.93
CA ASN A 88 13.59 -8.13 4.27
C ASN A 88 12.25 -7.50 3.90
N THR A 89 11.29 -8.33 3.49
CA THR A 89 9.99 -7.85 3.01
C THR A 89 8.83 -8.55 3.70
N THR A 90 7.72 -7.83 3.83
CA THR A 90 6.41 -8.36 4.23
C THR A 90 5.35 -7.84 3.28
N LYS A 91 4.42 -8.72 2.89
CA LYS A 91 3.35 -8.42 1.94
C LYS A 91 1.98 -8.57 2.61
N LYS A 92 1.04 -7.68 2.28
CA LYS A 92 -0.36 -7.76 2.70
C LYS A 92 -1.29 -7.40 1.54
N GLU A 93 -2.41 -8.11 1.44
CA GLU A 93 -3.41 -7.91 0.39
C GLU A 93 -4.73 -7.46 1.01
N SER A 94 -5.47 -6.63 0.27
CA SER A 94 -6.83 -6.20 0.60
C SER A 94 -7.64 -6.11 -0.69
N THR A 95 -8.90 -6.55 -0.64
CA THR A 95 -9.75 -6.64 -1.83
C THR A 95 -11.01 -5.81 -1.63
N ILE A 96 -11.39 -5.03 -2.63
CA ILE A 96 -12.69 -4.36 -2.65
C ILE A 96 -13.75 -5.40 -2.99
N SER A 97 -14.72 -5.56 -2.09
CA SER A 97 -15.86 -6.48 -2.22
C SER A 97 -17.10 -5.74 -2.71
#